data_AF-A0A377C5Z5-F1
#
_entry.id   AF-A0A377C5Z5-F1
#
_cell.length_a   1.000
_cell.length_b   1.000
_cell.length_c   1.000
_cell.angle_alpha   90.00
_cell.angle_beta   90.00
_cell.angle_gamma   90.00
#
_symmetry.space_group_name_H-M   'P 1'
#
loop_
_entity.id
_entity.type
_entity.pdbx_description
1 polymer ?
#
loop_
_entity_poly.entity_id
_entity_poly.type
_entity_poly.pdbx_seq_one_letter_code
_entity_poly.pdbx_strand_id
1 'polypeptide(L)'
;MPYFQLLVRDTGIDTYVLIVGESVRVDNMSLYGYTRSTTPQVEAQRKQIKLFNQAISGAPYTALSVPLSLTADSVLSHDIHNYPDNIINMANQAGFQTFWLSSQSAFRQNGTAVTSIAMRAMETVYVRGFDELLLPHLSQALQQNTQQKKLIVLHLNGSHEPACSAYPQSSAVFQPQDDQDACL
;
A
#
# COMPACT_ATOMS: atom_id res chain seq x y z
N MET A 1 -22.03 8.98 5.38
CA MET A 1 -20.58 9.10 5.68
C MET A 1 -20.47 9.33 7.17
N PRO A 2 -19.63 8.59 7.90
CA PRO A 2 -19.36 8.92 9.30
C PRO A 2 -18.84 10.37 9.40
N TYR A 3 -19.20 11.03 10.48
CA TYR A 3 -18.72 12.39 10.78
C TYR A 3 -17.78 12.30 11.97
N PHE A 4 -16.50 12.58 11.75
CA PHE A 4 -15.46 12.50 12.76
C PHE A 4 -15.32 13.82 13.53
N GLN A 5 -15.04 13.76 14.83
CA GLN A 5 -14.54 14.93 15.56
C GLN A 5 -13.03 15.03 15.35
N LEU A 6 -12.61 15.78 14.32
CA LEU A 6 -11.21 15.86 13.91
C LEU A 6 -10.44 16.96 14.66
N LEU A 7 -9.25 16.61 15.15
CA LEU A 7 -8.23 17.58 15.53
C LEU A 7 -7.21 17.70 14.39
N VAL A 8 -7.27 18.78 13.63
CA VAL A 8 -6.34 19.05 12.52
C VAL A 8 -5.17 19.89 13.01
N ARG A 9 -3.95 19.46 12.71
CA ARG A 9 -2.72 20.21 12.98
C ARG A 9 -1.91 20.35 11.71
N ASP A 10 -1.39 21.55 11.48
CA ASP A 10 -0.43 21.76 10.41
C ASP A 10 0.97 21.33 10.87
N THR A 11 1.59 20.46 10.09
CA THR A 11 2.94 19.91 10.32
C THR A 11 3.96 20.46 9.33
N GLY A 12 3.54 21.32 8.38
CA GLY A 12 4.35 21.72 7.23
C GLY A 12 4.53 20.61 6.18
N ILE A 13 3.86 19.46 6.35
CA ILE A 13 3.83 18.37 5.37
C ILE A 13 2.52 18.48 4.58
N ASP A 14 2.65 18.58 3.27
CA ASP A 14 1.51 18.75 2.35
C ASP A 14 1.16 17.47 1.59
N THR A 15 2.03 16.46 1.58
CA THR A 15 1.80 15.23 0.82
C THR A 15 2.25 14.02 1.63
N TYR A 16 1.34 13.05 1.72
CA TYR A 16 1.56 11.76 2.36
C TYR A 16 1.37 10.68 1.30
N VAL A 17 2.37 9.80 1.18
CA VAL A 17 2.29 8.63 0.30
C VAL A 17 2.29 7.39 1.19
N LEU A 18 1.25 6.57 1.06
CA LEU A 18 1.12 5.28 1.73
C LEU A 18 1.25 4.17 0.69
N ILE A 19 2.21 3.28 0.87
CA ILE A 19 2.38 2.10 0.03
C ILE A 19 1.86 0.89 0.80
N VAL A 20 0.79 0.27 0.30
CA VAL A 20 0.25 -0.99 0.78
C VAL A 20 0.86 -2.10 -0.07
N GLY A 21 1.80 -2.83 0.51
CA GLY A 21 2.43 -3.99 -0.12
C GLY A 21 1.52 -5.23 -0.14
N GLU A 22 1.99 -6.29 -0.78
CA GLU A 22 1.28 -7.57 -0.89
C GLU A 22 2.26 -8.74 -0.79
N SER A 23 1.92 -9.74 0.02
CA SER A 23 2.65 -11.01 0.28
C SER A 23 4.15 -10.98 0.63
N VAL A 24 4.80 -9.82 0.69
CA VAL A 24 6.23 -9.72 1.05
C VAL A 24 6.47 -10.09 2.53
N ARG A 25 7.54 -10.85 2.80
CA ARG A 25 7.91 -11.29 4.15
C ARG A 25 9.24 -10.71 4.57
N VAL A 26 9.34 -10.38 5.86
CA VAL A 26 10.56 -9.83 6.47
C VAL A 26 11.77 -10.76 6.30
N ASP A 27 11.54 -12.08 6.35
CA ASP A 27 12.58 -13.10 6.25
C ASP A 27 13.24 -13.17 4.85
N ASN A 28 12.62 -12.57 3.83
CA ASN A 28 13.12 -12.52 2.45
C ASN A 28 13.65 -11.12 2.06
N MET A 29 13.76 -10.19 3.00
CA MET A 29 14.22 -8.83 2.75
C MET A 29 15.63 -8.61 3.30
N SER A 30 16.60 -8.30 2.43
CA SER A 30 18.00 -8.04 2.84
C SER A 30 18.13 -6.92 3.87
N LEU A 31 17.22 -5.93 3.80
CA LEU A 31 17.08 -4.84 4.75
C LEU A 31 16.96 -5.31 6.20
N TYR A 32 16.39 -6.49 6.41
CA TYR A 32 16.19 -7.13 7.71
C TYR A 32 17.18 -8.28 8.00
N GLY A 33 18.17 -8.49 7.12
CA GLY A 33 19.24 -9.48 7.33
C GLY A 33 19.16 -10.73 6.46
N TYR A 34 18.24 -10.78 5.49
CA TYR A 34 18.22 -11.87 4.51
C TYR A 34 19.54 -11.92 3.70
N THR A 35 19.98 -13.12 3.36
CA THR A 35 21.31 -13.35 2.75
C THR A 35 21.41 -12.91 1.29
N ARG A 36 20.31 -12.95 0.53
CA ARG A 36 20.26 -12.45 -0.85
C ARG A 36 19.95 -10.96 -0.84
N SER A 37 20.58 -10.18 -1.72
CA SER A 37 20.39 -8.74 -1.85
C SER A 37 19.05 -8.38 -2.53
N THR A 38 17.94 -8.60 -1.83
CA THR A 38 16.56 -8.39 -2.36
C THR A 38 16.05 -6.95 -2.23
N THR A 39 16.66 -6.10 -1.40
CA THR A 39 16.22 -4.71 -1.19
C THR A 39 17.30 -3.63 -1.38
N PRO A 40 18.18 -3.73 -2.40
CA PRO A 40 19.36 -2.87 -2.51
C PRO A 40 19.02 -1.38 -2.66
N GLN A 41 17.92 -1.04 -3.33
CA GLN A 41 17.49 0.35 -3.52
C GLN A 41 17.01 0.98 -2.20
N VAL A 42 16.35 0.19 -1.34
CA VAL A 42 15.88 0.66 -0.03
C VAL A 42 17.06 0.81 0.93
N GLU A 43 17.99 -0.15 0.90
CA GLU A 43 19.23 -0.10 1.69
C GLU A 43 20.11 1.11 1.35
N ALA A 44 20.19 1.49 0.06
CA ALA A 44 20.88 2.70 -0.36
C ALA A 44 20.31 3.98 0.30
N GLN A 45 19.03 3.97 0.66
CA GLN A 45 18.33 5.09 1.32
C GLN A 45 18.26 4.95 2.85
N ARG A 46 18.95 3.99 3.47
CA ARG A 46 18.79 3.63 4.89
C ARG A 46 18.92 4.80 5.87
N LYS A 47 19.72 5.82 5.56
CA LYS A 47 19.86 7.04 6.40
C LYS A 47 18.59 7.89 6.50
N GLN A 48 17.66 7.73 5.55
CA GLN A 48 16.40 8.46 5.46
C GLN A 48 15.20 7.62 5.94
N ILE A 49 15.44 6.40 6.39
CA ILE A 49 14.39 5.43 6.71
C ILE A 49 14.34 5.20 8.21
N LYS A 50 13.14 5.37 8.78
CA LYS A 50 12.82 4.79 10.08
C LYS A 50 12.33 3.36 9.88
N LEU A 51 13.19 2.39 10.21
CA LEU A 51 12.88 0.97 10.08
C LEU A 51 12.17 0.43 11.33
N PHE A 52 11.12 -0.36 11.14
CA PHE A 52 10.38 -1.04 12.20
C PHE A 52 10.65 -2.54 12.13
N ASN A 53 11.20 -3.13 13.19
CA ASN A 53 11.62 -4.54 13.20
C ASN A 53 10.60 -5.48 13.87
N GLN A 54 9.48 -4.95 14.35
CA GLN A 54 8.45 -5.70 15.08
C GLN A 54 7.05 -5.31 14.58
N ALA A 55 6.90 -5.28 13.25
CA ALA A 55 5.61 -5.09 12.60
C ALA A 55 5.05 -6.47 12.20
N ILE A 56 3.82 -6.78 12.65
CA ILE A 56 3.13 -8.04 12.38
C ILE A 56 1.78 -7.68 11.78
N SER A 57 1.38 -8.32 10.68
CA SER A 57 0.07 -8.07 10.06
C SER A 57 -1.06 -8.56 10.97
N GLY A 58 -2.21 -7.88 10.90
CA GLY A 58 -3.40 -8.29 11.66
C GLY A 58 -4.05 -9.58 11.14
N ALA A 59 -3.77 -9.95 9.88
CA ALA A 59 -4.24 -11.19 9.25
C ALA A 59 -3.30 -11.62 8.11
N PRO A 60 -3.36 -12.89 7.66
CA PRO A 60 -2.51 -13.42 6.58
C PRO A 60 -3.14 -13.30 5.18
N TYR A 61 -4.26 -12.61 5.01
CA TYR A 61 -4.90 -12.40 3.70
C TYR A 61 -5.45 -10.97 3.56
N THR A 62 -5.37 -10.43 2.34
CA THR A 62 -5.60 -9.00 2.01
C THR A 62 -6.96 -8.48 2.49
N ALA A 63 -8.02 -9.27 2.28
CA ALA A 63 -9.39 -8.87 2.57
C ALA A 63 -9.66 -8.57 4.06
N LEU A 64 -8.82 -9.05 4.98
CA LEU A 64 -8.90 -8.74 6.41
C LEU A 64 -7.71 -7.90 6.89
N SER A 65 -6.50 -8.16 6.38
CA SER A 65 -5.29 -7.44 6.81
C SER A 65 -5.33 -5.95 6.49
N VAL A 66 -5.80 -5.60 5.28
CA VAL A 66 -5.86 -4.20 4.84
C VAL A 66 -6.90 -3.40 5.62
N PRO A 67 -8.17 -3.86 5.79
CA PRO A 67 -9.12 -3.16 6.67
C PRO A 67 -8.64 -3.03 8.11
N LEU A 68 -8.04 -4.08 8.70
CA LEU A 68 -7.47 -3.99 10.06
C LEU A 68 -6.38 -2.92 10.19
N SER A 69 -5.66 -2.63 9.10
CA SER A 69 -4.58 -1.63 9.10
C SER A 69 -5.07 -0.21 8.80
N LEU A 70 -6.15 -0.07 8.03
CA LEU A 70 -6.59 1.21 7.46
C LEU A 70 -7.91 1.74 8.05
N THR A 71 -8.49 1.04 9.01
CA THR A 71 -9.76 1.38 9.67
C THR A 71 -9.60 1.41 11.18
N ALA A 72 -10.65 1.82 11.91
CA ALA A 72 -10.69 1.76 13.37
C ALA A 72 -10.90 0.33 13.92
N ASP A 73 -11.00 -0.68 13.04
CA ASP A 73 -11.09 -2.07 13.44
C ASP A 73 -9.81 -2.57 14.14
N SER A 74 -9.91 -3.66 14.90
CA SER A 74 -8.77 -4.19 15.65
C SER A 74 -8.73 -5.71 15.69
N VAL A 75 -7.52 -6.27 15.82
CA VAL A 75 -7.31 -7.72 15.94
C VAL A 75 -7.98 -8.29 17.20
N LEU A 76 -8.03 -7.51 18.30
CA LEU A 76 -8.55 -7.95 19.59
C LEU A 76 -10.08 -7.88 19.67
N SER A 77 -10.71 -7.02 18.87
CA SER A 77 -12.15 -6.76 18.88
C SER A 77 -12.61 -6.46 17.46
N HIS A 78 -12.55 -7.48 16.61
CA HIS A 78 -12.93 -7.37 15.21
C HIS A 78 -14.42 -7.02 15.07
N ASP A 79 -14.73 -5.89 14.44
CA ASP A 79 -16.09 -5.46 14.11
C ASP A 79 -16.10 -4.69 12.78
N ILE A 80 -16.78 -5.27 11.78
CA ILE A 80 -16.92 -4.69 10.44
C ILE A 80 -17.64 -3.34 10.44
N HIS A 81 -18.39 -3.01 11.50
CA HIS A 81 -19.01 -1.69 11.65
C HIS A 81 -17.99 -0.57 11.84
N ASN A 82 -16.72 -0.90 12.13
CA ASN A 82 -15.61 0.06 12.20
C ASN A 82 -14.99 0.36 10.82
N TYR A 83 -15.31 -0.38 9.75
CA TYR A 83 -14.73 -0.15 8.42
C TYR A 83 -15.05 1.22 7.79
N PRO A 84 -16.22 1.83 8.00
CA PRO A 84 -16.47 3.21 7.59
C PRO A 84 -15.50 4.21 8.22
N ASP A 85 -14.95 3.91 9.39
CA ASP A 85 -13.99 4.75 10.11
C ASP A 85 -12.56 4.48 9.60
N ASN A 86 -12.34 4.84 8.33
CA ASN A 86 -11.10 4.58 7.62
C ASN A 86 -10.32 5.85 7.27
N ILE A 87 -9.02 5.66 6.99
CA ILE A 87 -8.09 6.76 6.71
C ILE A 87 -8.51 7.65 5.53
N ILE A 88 -9.18 7.10 4.52
CA ILE A 88 -9.61 7.86 3.34
C ILE A 88 -10.79 8.77 3.70
N ASN A 89 -11.79 8.24 4.40
CA ASN A 89 -12.92 9.03 4.88
C ASN A 89 -12.47 10.13 5.83
N MET A 90 -11.54 9.83 6.76
CA MET A 90 -10.97 10.83 7.67
C MET A 90 -10.19 11.91 6.91
N ALA A 91 -9.34 11.53 5.95
CA ALA A 91 -8.56 12.46 5.14
C ALA A 91 -9.46 13.37 4.29
N ASN A 92 -10.49 12.81 3.64
CA ASN A 92 -11.49 13.56 2.90
C ASN A 92 -12.18 14.61 3.79
N GLN A 93 -12.61 14.21 4.99
CA GLN A 93 -13.25 15.13 5.93
C GLN A 93 -12.28 16.19 6.46
N ALA A 94 -10.98 15.86 6.59
CA ALA A 94 -9.93 16.80 6.92
C ALA A 94 -9.57 17.77 5.76
N GLY A 95 -10.21 17.62 4.59
CA GLY A 95 -10.01 18.49 3.42
C GLY A 95 -8.86 18.08 2.51
N PHE A 96 -8.33 16.87 2.65
CA PHE A 96 -7.25 16.36 1.79
C PHE A 96 -7.80 15.98 0.41
N GLN A 97 -6.97 16.16 -0.63
CA GLN A 97 -7.14 15.46 -1.89
C GLN A 97 -6.65 14.02 -1.73
N THR A 98 -7.52 13.05 -1.97
CA THR A 98 -7.21 11.63 -1.77
C THR A 98 -7.14 10.86 -3.08
N PHE A 99 -6.10 10.03 -3.22
CA PHE A 99 -5.86 9.19 -4.39
C PHE A 99 -5.69 7.74 -3.96
N TRP A 100 -6.26 6.81 -4.74
CA TRP A 100 -6.04 5.38 -4.61
C TRP A 100 -5.57 4.80 -5.95
N LEU A 101 -4.30 4.44 -6.05
CA LEU A 101 -3.66 3.91 -7.25
C LEU A 101 -3.37 2.43 -7.01
N SER A 102 -3.96 1.53 -7.79
CA SER A 102 -3.91 0.09 -7.53
C SER A 102 -3.53 -0.71 -8.76
N SER A 103 -2.59 -1.63 -8.63
CA SER A 103 -2.30 -2.67 -9.64
C SER A 103 -3.08 -3.96 -9.38
N GLN A 104 -3.68 -4.11 -8.18
CA GLN A 104 -4.70 -5.13 -7.94
C GLN A 104 -6.00 -4.71 -8.63
N SER A 105 -6.62 -5.63 -9.39
CA SER A 105 -7.84 -5.30 -10.13
C SER A 105 -9.05 -5.14 -9.20
N ALA A 106 -9.81 -4.06 -9.41
CA ALA A 106 -11.09 -3.83 -8.71
C ALA A 106 -12.05 -5.03 -8.84
N PHE A 107 -12.05 -5.68 -10.00
CA PHE A 107 -12.92 -6.82 -10.30
C PHE A 107 -12.61 -8.07 -9.46
N ARG A 108 -11.33 -8.35 -9.14
CA ARG A 108 -10.97 -9.45 -8.22
C ARG A 108 -11.38 -9.14 -6.78
N GLN A 109 -11.50 -7.86 -6.45
CA GLN A 109 -11.84 -7.36 -5.13
C GLN A 109 -13.31 -6.88 -5.02
N ASN A 110 -14.15 -7.13 -6.04
CA ASN A 110 -15.54 -6.71 -6.05
C ASN A 110 -16.28 -7.22 -4.81
N GLY A 111 -16.83 -6.29 -4.02
CA GLY A 111 -17.55 -6.60 -2.78
C GLY A 111 -16.66 -6.72 -1.53
N THR A 112 -15.35 -6.47 -1.63
CA THR A 112 -14.46 -6.45 -0.45
C THR A 112 -14.45 -5.09 0.24
N ALA A 113 -14.08 -5.10 1.52
CA ALA A 113 -13.87 -3.88 2.30
C ALA A 113 -12.75 -3.00 1.71
N VAL A 114 -11.72 -3.60 1.11
CA VAL A 114 -10.62 -2.88 0.45
C VAL A 114 -11.14 -2.03 -0.71
N THR A 115 -11.95 -2.61 -1.59
CA THR A 115 -12.60 -1.86 -2.67
C THR A 115 -13.53 -0.79 -2.13
N SER A 116 -14.26 -1.07 -1.03
CA SER A 116 -15.13 -0.07 -0.40
C SER A 116 -14.35 1.14 0.12
N ILE A 117 -13.18 0.92 0.73
CA ILE A 117 -12.26 2.00 1.19
C ILE A 117 -11.68 2.75 -0.02
N ALA A 118 -11.18 2.04 -1.02
CA ALA A 118 -10.60 2.63 -2.24
C ALA A 118 -11.59 3.55 -2.96
N MET A 119 -12.84 3.13 -3.13
CA MET A 119 -13.90 3.93 -3.77
C MET A 119 -14.31 5.19 -3.01
N ARG A 120 -13.82 5.38 -1.77
CA ARG A 120 -13.98 6.65 -1.05
C ARG A 120 -12.95 7.70 -1.46
N ALA A 121 -11.86 7.30 -2.11
CA ALA A 121 -10.87 8.24 -2.58
C ALA A 121 -11.49 9.14 -3.66
N MET A 122 -11.08 10.40 -3.72
CA MET A 122 -11.58 11.34 -4.73
C MET A 122 -11.15 10.91 -6.14
N GLU A 123 -9.96 10.34 -6.24
CA GLU A 123 -9.42 9.80 -7.49
C GLU A 123 -8.99 8.35 -7.30
N THR A 124 -9.42 7.45 -8.19
CA THR A 124 -9.04 6.04 -8.16
C THR A 124 -8.55 5.61 -9.53
N VAL A 125 -7.39 4.94 -9.58
CA VAL A 125 -6.81 4.40 -10.80
C VAL A 125 -6.51 2.92 -10.61
N TYR A 126 -6.88 2.11 -11.59
CA TYR A 126 -6.54 0.70 -11.65
C TYR A 126 -5.70 0.41 -12.90
N VAL A 127 -4.49 -0.09 -12.71
CA VAL A 127 -3.62 -0.56 -13.81
C VAL A 127 -3.68 -2.08 -13.92
N ARG A 128 -3.37 -2.60 -15.11
CA ARG A 128 -3.23 -4.05 -15.34
C ARG A 128 -1.82 -4.33 -15.82
N GLY A 129 -1.06 -5.08 -15.03
CA GLY A 129 0.35 -5.39 -15.30
C GLY A 129 1.20 -5.22 -14.05
N PHE A 130 2.48 -4.93 -14.25
CA PHE A 130 3.45 -4.75 -13.16
C PHE A 130 3.21 -3.45 -12.38
N ASP A 131 3.64 -3.43 -11.12
CA ASP A 131 3.46 -2.29 -10.20
C ASP A 131 4.11 -0.99 -10.72
N GLU A 132 5.12 -1.08 -11.58
CA GLU A 132 5.76 0.08 -12.22
C GLU A 132 4.79 0.95 -13.02
N LEU A 133 3.68 0.37 -13.50
CA LEU A 133 2.63 1.11 -14.21
C LEU A 133 1.90 2.11 -13.31
N LEU A 134 2.06 2.04 -11.99
CA LEU A 134 1.56 3.05 -11.05
C LEU A 134 2.41 4.33 -11.04
N LEU A 135 3.68 4.28 -11.46
CA LEU A 135 4.61 5.41 -11.36
C LEU A 135 4.17 6.66 -12.13
N PRO A 136 3.66 6.58 -13.37
CA PRO A 136 3.14 7.76 -14.07
C PRO A 136 1.96 8.40 -13.35
N HIS A 137 1.07 7.59 -12.76
CA HIS A 137 -0.09 8.09 -12.01
C HIS A 137 0.31 8.70 -10.68
N LEU A 138 1.31 8.14 -10.00
CA LEU A 138 1.91 8.76 -8.81
C LEU A 138 2.52 10.12 -9.17
N SER A 139 3.29 10.20 -10.27
CA SER A 139 3.88 11.46 -10.74
C SER A 139 2.81 12.52 -11.02
N GLN A 140 1.72 12.14 -11.68
CA GLN A 140 0.58 13.02 -11.93
C GLN A 140 -0.07 13.50 -10.62
N ALA A 141 -0.36 12.59 -9.67
CA ALA A 141 -0.95 12.95 -8.38
C ALA A 141 -0.05 13.89 -7.57
N LEU A 142 1.28 13.68 -7.60
CA LEU A 142 2.27 14.55 -6.96
C LEU A 142 2.28 15.95 -7.59
N GLN A 143 2.20 16.05 -8.92
CA GLN A 143 2.27 17.31 -9.66
C GLN A 143 0.94 18.07 -9.75
N GLN A 144 -0.18 17.42 -9.43
CA GLN A 144 -1.51 18.05 -9.48
C GLN A 144 -1.55 19.32 -8.61
N ASN A 145 -1.83 20.46 -9.24
CA ASN A 145 -1.87 21.73 -8.53
C ASN A 145 -3.15 21.80 -7.67
N THR A 146 -2.99 21.87 -6.36
CA THR A 146 -4.08 22.03 -5.40
C THR A 146 -3.56 22.75 -4.16
N GLN A 147 -4.45 23.50 -3.50
CA GLN A 147 -4.17 24.11 -2.19
C GLN A 147 -4.41 23.12 -1.05
N GLN A 148 -4.94 21.92 -1.35
CA GLN A 148 -5.23 20.88 -0.38
C GLN A 148 -3.99 20.02 -0.14
N LYS A 149 -3.86 19.50 1.08
CA LYS A 149 -2.92 18.42 1.38
C LYS A 149 -3.32 17.16 0.63
N LYS A 150 -2.37 16.28 0.35
CA LYS A 150 -2.59 15.04 -0.42
C LYS A 150 -2.37 13.80 0.43
N LEU A 151 -3.26 12.83 0.30
CA LEU A 151 -3.02 11.45 0.70
C LEU A 151 -3.09 10.57 -0.54
N ILE A 152 -1.96 9.98 -0.91
CA ILE A 152 -1.83 9.11 -2.09
C ILE A 152 -1.56 7.70 -1.60
N VAL A 153 -2.48 6.77 -1.85
CA VAL A 153 -2.30 5.35 -1.55
C VAL A 153 -1.89 4.62 -2.83
N LEU A 154 -0.78 3.86 -2.77
CA LEU A 154 -0.41 2.87 -3.78
C LEU A 154 -0.70 1.48 -3.21
N HIS A 155 -1.57 0.72 -3.86
CA HIS A 155 -1.88 -0.66 -3.50
C HIS A 155 -1.26 -1.60 -4.53
N LEU A 156 -0.18 -2.27 -4.11
CA LEU A 156 0.67 -3.06 -4.98
C LEU A 156 0.12 -4.47 -5.18
N ASN A 157 0.51 -5.10 -6.28
CA ASN A 157 0.39 -6.54 -6.47
C ASN A 157 1.57 -7.25 -5.77
N GLY A 158 2.71 -6.56 -5.61
CA GLY A 158 3.81 -6.99 -4.76
C GLY A 158 4.28 -8.41 -5.07
N SER A 159 4.51 -9.19 -4.02
CA SER A 159 4.98 -10.57 -4.10
C SER A 159 3.85 -11.61 -4.19
N HIS A 160 2.65 -11.22 -4.64
CA HIS A 160 1.50 -12.12 -4.75
C HIS A 160 1.84 -13.35 -5.61
N GLU A 161 1.34 -14.52 -5.22
CA GLU A 161 1.58 -15.75 -5.95
C GLU A 161 0.91 -15.77 -7.33
N PRO A 162 1.55 -16.37 -8.36
CA PRO A 162 2.93 -16.86 -8.35
C PRO A 162 3.95 -15.71 -8.42
N ALA A 163 4.90 -15.66 -7.48
CA ALA A 163 5.82 -14.53 -7.30
C ALA A 163 6.63 -14.18 -8.55
N CYS A 164 7.02 -15.17 -9.36
CA CYS A 164 7.77 -14.95 -10.60
C CYS A 164 6.98 -14.20 -11.69
N SER A 165 5.66 -14.02 -11.51
CA SER A 165 4.83 -13.21 -12.40
C SER A 165 4.70 -11.75 -11.95
N ALA A 166 5.34 -11.36 -10.84
CA ALA A 166 5.29 -10.00 -10.31
C ALA A 166 6.15 -8.99 -11.10
N TYR A 167 7.09 -9.47 -11.92
CA TYR A 167 8.00 -8.64 -12.69
C TYR A 167 8.38 -9.30 -14.03
N PRO A 168 8.89 -8.55 -15.04
CA PRO A 168 9.32 -9.13 -16.31
C PRO A 168 10.51 -10.08 -16.11
N GLN A 169 10.53 -11.24 -16.76
CA GLN A 169 11.66 -12.19 -16.63
C GLN A 169 13.02 -11.59 -17.01
N SER A 170 13.07 -10.62 -17.92
CA SER A 170 14.29 -9.89 -18.26
C SER A 170 14.88 -9.07 -17.10
N SER A 171 14.09 -8.82 -16.06
CA SER A 171 14.49 -8.09 -14.85
C SER A 171 14.87 -9.03 -13.69
N ALA A 172 14.86 -10.34 -13.91
CA ALA A 172 15.22 -11.33 -12.90
C ALA A 172 16.70 -11.23 -12.51
N VAL A 173 16.96 -10.91 -11.25
CA VAL A 173 18.32 -10.78 -10.71
C VAL A 173 18.88 -12.13 -10.25
N PHE A 174 18.04 -12.96 -9.63
CA PHE A 174 18.44 -14.27 -9.13
C PHE A 174 18.08 -15.36 -10.15
N GLN A 175 19.04 -16.27 -10.39
CA GLN A 175 18.93 -17.36 -11.34
C GLN A 175 19.54 -18.64 -10.73
N PRO A 176 19.03 -19.82 -11.08
CA PRO A 176 17.80 -20.07 -11.86
C PRO A 176 16.51 -19.66 -11.12
N GLN A 177 15.43 -19.38 -11.85
CA GLN A 177 14.08 -19.16 -11.29
C GLN A 177 13.33 -20.49 -11.09
N ASP A 178 13.98 -21.48 -10.49
CA ASP A 178 13.42 -22.82 -10.24
C ASP A 178 12.80 -22.97 -8.84
N ASP A 179 13.03 -22.00 -7.95
CA ASP A 179 12.35 -21.84 -6.66
C ASP A 179 11.55 -20.51 -6.62
N GLN A 180 10.47 -20.46 -5.82
CA GLN A 180 9.71 -19.20 -5.67
C GLN A 180 10.51 -18.14 -4.91
N ASP A 181 11.48 -18.55 -4.08
CA ASP A 181 12.32 -17.65 -3.28
C ASP A 181 13.33 -16.85 -4.12
N ALA A 182 13.65 -17.28 -5.34
CA ALA A 182 14.44 -16.57 -6.33
C ALA A 182 13.60 -15.47 -7.00
N CYS A 183 12.28 -15.57 -6.87
CA CYS A 183 11.33 -14.59 -7.37
C CYS A 183 10.84 -13.60 -6.29
N LEU A 184 11.33 -13.72 -5.06
CA LEU A 184 11.00 -12.85 -3.94
C LEU A 184 12.14 -11.88 -3.60
#